data_AF-A0A961NLR9-F1
#
_entry.id   AF-A0A961NLR9-F1
#
_cell.length_a   1.000
_cell.length_b   1.000
_cell.length_c   1.000
_cell.angle_alpha   90.00
_cell.angle_beta   90.00
_cell.angle_gamma   90.00
#
_symmetry.space_group_name_H-M   'P 1'
#
loop_
_entity.id
_entity.type
_entity.pdbx_description
1 polymer ?
#
loop_
_entity_poly.entity_id
_entity_poly.type
_entity_poly.pdbx_seq_one_letter_code
_entity_poly.pdbx_strand_id
1 'polypeptide(L)' 'GNASGQAIDPNATNQEVRIVWGRDYILRRLSVKRKDSDSWFTIALSNVRPVGGFPAGLFSYSPPAGSRTVENPLNERN' A
#
# COMPACT_ATOMS: atom_id res chain seq x y z
N GLY A 1 -4.69 9.26 30.76
CA GLY A 1 -4.94 10.46 29.95
C GLY A 1 -3.72 10.77 29.12
N ASN A 2 -3.94 11.22 27.89
CA ASN A 2 -2.97 11.72 26.90
C ASN A 2 -1.97 10.72 26.28
N ALA A 3 -2.37 10.15 25.15
CA ALA A 3 -1.45 9.89 24.05
C ALA A 3 -1.51 11.10 23.10
N SER A 4 -0.34 11.69 22.89
CA SER A 4 -0.01 12.78 21.96
C SER A 4 -0.96 12.92 20.76
N GLY A 5 -1.55 14.11 20.61
CA GLY A 5 -2.18 14.54 19.37
C GLY A 5 -1.13 14.63 18.26
N GLN A 6 -1.03 13.58 17.45
CA GLN A 6 -0.39 13.68 16.14
C GLN A 6 -1.27 14.60 15.29
N ALA A 7 -0.65 15.64 14.70
CA ALA A 7 -1.31 16.42 13.67
C ALA A 7 -1.67 15.46 12.53
N ILE A 8 -2.96 15.15 12.39
CA ILE A 8 -3.47 14.37 11.27
C ILE A 8 -3.45 15.34 10.08
N ASP A 9 -2.65 15.01 9.06
CA ASP A 9 -2.66 15.79 7.81
C ASP A 9 -4.12 15.91 7.32
N PRO A 10 -4.67 17.12 7.21
CA PRO A 10 -6.05 17.33 6.77
C PRO A 10 -6.26 16.77 5.36
N ASN A 11 -5.22 16.73 4.52
CA ASN A 11 -5.25 16.22 3.16
C ASN A 11 -5.04 14.70 3.07
N ALA A 12 -4.73 14.02 4.17
CA ALA A 12 -4.61 12.56 4.15
C ALA A 12 -5.91 11.92 3.66
N THR A 13 -5.83 11.01 2.70
CA THR A 13 -7.00 10.28 2.19
C THR A 13 -7.42 9.13 3.12
N ASN A 14 -6.48 8.63 3.91
CA ASN A 14 -6.69 7.54 4.86
C ASN A 14 -6.98 8.10 6.25
N GLN A 15 -7.98 7.54 6.92
CA GLN A 15 -8.36 7.86 8.30
C GLN A 15 -7.54 7.03 9.30
N GLU A 16 -7.36 5.74 9.02
CA GLU A 16 -6.70 4.82 9.95
C GLU A 16 -5.98 3.71 9.18
N VAL A 17 -4.81 3.31 9.67
CA VAL A 17 -4.04 2.17 9.17
C VAL A 17 -3.75 1.23 10.34
N ARG A 18 -4.11 -0.04 10.18
CA ARG A 18 -3.82 -1.11 11.14
C ARG A 18 -2.86 -2.11 10.52
N ILE A 19 -1.78 -2.37 11.25
CA ILE A 19 -0.72 -3.29 10.85
C ILE A 19 -0.64 -4.41 11.88
N VAL A 20 -0.67 -5.65 11.42
CA VAL A 20 -0.46 -6.83 12.26
C VAL A 20 0.85 -7.49 11.86
N TRP A 21 1.81 -7.46 12.77
CA TRP A 21 3.09 -8.16 12.67
C TRP A 21 2.99 -9.52 13.35
N GLY A 22 3.61 -10.53 12.74
CA GLY A 22 3.91 -11.79 13.41
C GLY A 22 5.04 -11.61 14.42
N ARG A 23 5.20 -12.59 15.33
CA ARG A 23 6.34 -12.63 16.27
C ARG A 23 7.70 -12.74 15.58
N ASP A 24 7.69 -13.19 14.32
CA ASP A 24 8.83 -13.27 13.42
C ASP A 24 9.07 -11.97 12.64
N TYR A 25 8.41 -10.87 13.03
CA TYR A 25 8.48 -9.57 12.35
C TYR A 25 8.00 -9.60 10.89
N ILE A 26 7.28 -10.64 10.49
CA ILE A 26 6.66 -10.74 9.16
C ILE A 26 5.28 -10.09 9.19
N LEU A 27 5.00 -9.25 8.19
CA LEU A 27 3.68 -8.63 8.02
C LEU A 27 2.61 -9.70 7.74
N ARG A 28 1.54 -9.73 8.53
CA ARG A 28 0.42 -10.69 8.39
C ARG A 28 -0.85 -10.05 7.87
N ARG A 29 -1.09 -8.78 8.24
CA ARG A 29 -2.29 -8.05 7.83
C ARG A 29 -2.03 -6.56 7.74
N LEU A 30 -2.53 -5.96 6.66
CA LEU A 30 -2.64 -4.52 6.48
C LEU A 30 -4.12 -4.19 6.31
N SER A 31 -4.67 -3.34 7.16
CA SER A 31 -6.04 -2.84 7.04
C SER A 31 -6.02 -1.32 6.94
N VAL A 32 -6.72 -0.76 5.98
CA VAL A 32 -6.79 0.69 5.74
C VAL A 32 -8.26 1.12 5.75
N LYS A 33 -8.56 2.16 6.52
CA LYS A 33 -9.84 2.85 6.50
C LYS A 33 -9.65 4.21 5.85
N ARG A 34 -10.43 4.52 4.82
CA ARG A 34 -10.39 5.84 4.16
C ARG A 34 -11.23 6.85 4.92
N LYS A 35 -10.94 8.16 4.79
CA LYS A 35 -11.75 9.21 5.43
C LYS A 35 -13.17 9.29 4.88
N ASP A 36 -13.36 8.92 3.62
CA ASP A 36 -14.63 8.98 2.90
C ASP A 36 -15.45 7.68 2.97
N SER A 37 -14.96 6.67 3.72
CA SER A 37 -15.61 5.37 3.79
C SER A 37 -15.46 4.75 5.17
N ASP A 38 -16.58 4.27 5.72
CA ASP A 38 -16.54 3.50 6.96
C ASP A 38 -16.05 2.06 6.79
N SER A 39 -15.87 1.62 5.53
CA SER A 39 -15.40 0.27 5.22
C SER A 39 -13.89 0.15 5.30
N TRP A 40 -13.45 -1.00 5.81
CA TRP A 40 -12.04 -1.38 5.83
C TRP A 40 -11.65 -2.10 4.55
N PHE A 41 -10.57 -1.66 3.91
CA PHE A 41 -9.85 -2.45 2.92
C PHE A 41 -8.77 -3.26 3.62
N THR A 42 -8.84 -4.59 3.54
CA THR A 42 -7.93 -5.49 4.28
C THR A 42 -7.19 -6.43 3.33
N ILE A 43 -5.86 -6.47 3.47
CA ILE A 43 -4.99 -7.45 2.81
C ILE A 43 -4.47 -8.40 3.90
N ALA A 44 -4.75 -9.70 3.73
CA ALA A 44 -4.17 -10.75 4.54
C ALA A 44 -3.00 -11.42 3.77
N LEU A 45 -1.85 -11.53 4.42
CA LEU A 45 -0.62 -12.04 3.82
C LEU A 45 -0.33 -13.44 4.38
N SER A 46 -0.32 -14.43 3.49
CA SER A 46 0.00 -15.83 3.78
C SER A 46 1.24 -16.27 3.02
N ASN A 47 1.98 -17.24 3.58
CA ASN A 47 3.16 -17.85 2.94
C ASN A 47 4.30 -16.86 2.62
N VAL A 48 4.38 -15.76 3.37
CA VAL A 48 5.49 -14.81 3.25
C VAL A 48 6.76 -15.48 3.75
N ARG A 49 7.79 -15.49 2.91
CA ARG A 49 9.11 -16.05 3.22
C ARG A 49 10.20 -15.03 2.88
N PRO A 50 11.27 -14.95 3.68
CA PRO A 50 12.46 -14.21 3.29
C PRO A 50 13.06 -14.81 2.01
N VAL A 51 13.55 -13.95 1.12
CA VAL A 51 14.30 -14.35 -0.08
C VAL A 51 15.58 -13.52 -0.15
N GLY A 52 16.66 -14.09 -0.69
CA GLY A 52 17.95 -13.37 -0.82
C GLY A 52 17.92 -12.22 -1.82
N GLY A 53 16.86 -12.12 -2.64
CA GLY A 53 16.63 -11.06 -3.59
C GLY A 53 15.39 -11.34 -4.43
N PHE A 54 14.91 -10.31 -5.13
CA PHE A 54 13.80 -10.40 -6.09
C PHE A 54 14.34 -10.24 -7.51
N PRO A 55 13.89 -11.05 -8.48
CA PRO A 55 14.21 -10.81 -9.89
C PRO A 55 13.76 -9.41 -10.32
N ALA A 56 14.63 -8.66 -10.99
CA ALA A 56 14.33 -7.29 -11.43
C ALA A 56 13.06 -7.22 -12.31
N GLY A 57 12.80 -8.26 -13.09
CA GLY A 57 11.61 -8.36 -13.94
C GLY A 57 10.26 -8.32 -13.20
N LEU A 58 10.22 -8.60 -11.88
CA LEU A 58 9.01 -8.42 -11.08
C LEU A 58 8.62 -6.95 -10.91
N PHE A 59 9.56 -6.03 -11.11
CA PHE A 59 9.37 -4.58 -10.98
C PHE A 59 9.35 -3.88 -12.33
N SER A 60 9.38 -4.64 -13.43
CA SER A 60 9.28 -4.11 -14.79
C SER A 60 7.89 -4.38 -15.34
N TYR A 61 7.29 -3.38 -15.98
CA TYR A 61 6.05 -3.54 -16.72
C TYR A 61 6.34 -3.46 -18.22
N SER A 62 5.85 -4.43 -18.98
CA SER A 62 5.82 -4.39 -20.44
C SER A 62 4.38 -4.65 -20.89
N PRO A 63 3.75 -3.70 -21.60
CA PRO A 63 2.38 -3.87 -22.03
C PRO A 63 2.28 -5.03 -23.05
N PRO A 64 1.29 -5.92 -22.94
CA PRO A 64 1.03 -6.96 -23.94
C PRO A 64 0.78 -6.35 -25.33
N ALA A 65 1.09 -7.11 -26.39
CA ALA A 65 0.84 -6.67 -27.77
C ALA A 65 -0.63 -6.29 -27.97
N GLY A 66 -0.87 -5.14 -28.63
CA GLY A 66 -2.21 -4.58 -28.83
C GLY A 66 -2.78 -3.78 -27.65
N SER A 67 -2.06 -3.68 -26.53
CA SER A 67 -2.45 -2.80 -25.43
C SER A 67 -2.36 -1.33 -25.84
N ARG A 68 -3.31 -0.51 -25.36
CA ARG A 68 -3.23 0.96 -25.44
C ARG A 68 -2.69 1.47 -24.12
N THR A 69 -1.49 2.04 -24.14
CA THR A 69 -0.97 2.78 -23.00
C THR A 69 -1.68 4.13 -22.95
N VAL A 70 -2.36 4.41 -21.84
CA VAL A 70 -2.88 5.76 -21.55
C VAL A 70 -1.85 6.41 -20.64
N GLU A 71 -1.10 7.36 -21.17
CA GLU A 71 -0.18 8.16 -20.34
C GLU A 71 -0.99 9.01 -19.38
N ASN A 72 -0.54 9.06 -18.12
CA ASN A 72 -1.16 9.93 -17.14
C ASN A 72 -0.70 11.37 -17.44
N PRO A 73 -1.60 12.29 -17.83
CA PRO A 73 -1.24 13.67 -18.18
C PRO A 73 -0.65 14.46 -16.99
N LEU A 74 -0.70 13.92 -15.77
CA LEU A 74 -0.05 14.49 -14.59
C LEU A 74 1.45 14.15 -14.49
N ASN A 75 1.96 13.20 -15.28
CA ASN A 75 3.37 12.80 -15.24
C ASN A 75 4.29 13.71 -16.06
N GLU A 76 3.74 14.62 -16.89
CA GLU A 76 4.51 15.54 -17.76
C GLU A 76 4.85 16.88 -17.08
N ARG A 77 4.30 17.17 -15.89
CA ARG A 77 4.61 18.40 -15.14
C ARG A 77 5.80 18.19 -14.21
N ASN A 78 7.00 18.07 -14.75
CA ASN A 78 8.26 18.37 -14.07
C ASN A 78 9.30 18.86 -15.09
#